data_AF-A0A0Q5LZT0-F1
#
_entry.id   AF-A0A0Q5LZT0-F1
#
_cell.length_a   1.000
_cell.length_b   1.000
_cell.length_c   1.000
_cell.angle_alpha   90.00
_cell.angle_beta   90.00
_cell.angle_gamma   90.00
#
_symmetry.space_group_name_H-M   'P 1'
#
loop_
_entity.id
_entity.type
_entity.pdbx_description
1 polymer ?
#
loop_
_entity_poly.entity_id
_entity_poly.type
_entity_poly.pdbx_seq_one_letter_code
_entity_poly.pdbx_strand_id
1 'polypeptide(L)'
;MVDTYRQQGNPVDERTPALDLPLPHLLNDTRDDVPRLRAALGLIDAAHKLLADNKADKSALQAFALATADAMEASEQAAANEVAELAAQLATQTQQLGKQITDMGKALEAKRIDLQAVAAASTAAQARAGSVAERRLRQAHINTSNAPTGVLQPGTEYSVYAPAWTEGWTLPAAPQIGDQIVLLDSWNTWGLRTFAVKRGEASHHINNRAEDVRFNLDVWRVTLTYVWTDKWTLSIG
;
A
#
# COMPACT_ATOMS: atom_id res chain seq x y z
N MET A 1 72.23 -83.68 -8.70
CA MET A 1 71.56 -83.95 -9.99
C MET A 1 71.22 -82.56 -10.54
N VAL A 2 71.97 -82.15 -11.55
CA VAL A 2 72.16 -80.75 -11.96
C VAL A 2 71.06 -80.34 -12.93
N ASP A 3 70.48 -79.17 -12.66
CA ASP A 3 69.61 -78.35 -13.53
C ASP A 3 69.80 -78.63 -15.03
N THR A 4 68.86 -79.35 -15.63
CA THR A 4 68.89 -79.69 -17.07
C THR A 4 67.78 -79.00 -17.87
N TYR A 5 67.09 -78.01 -17.31
CA TYR A 5 66.04 -77.24 -18.00
C TYR A 5 66.25 -75.72 -17.96
N ARG A 6 67.49 -75.23 -17.98
CA ARG A 6 67.73 -73.83 -18.39
C ARG A 6 67.64 -73.75 -19.93
N GLN A 7 66.42 -73.77 -20.45
CA GLN A 7 66.17 -73.09 -21.71
C GLN A 7 66.23 -71.60 -21.42
N GLN A 8 67.14 -70.88 -22.09
CA GLN A 8 67.23 -69.43 -22.10
C GLN A 8 66.00 -68.84 -22.82
N GLY A 9 64.82 -69.01 -22.23
CA GLY A 9 63.58 -68.43 -22.68
C GLY A 9 62.97 -67.59 -21.57
N ASN A 10 62.30 -66.50 -21.93
CA ASN A 10 61.49 -65.77 -20.97
C ASN A 10 60.43 -66.70 -20.36
N PRO A 11 60.08 -66.57 -19.08
CA PRO A 11 59.03 -67.35 -18.44
C PRO A 11 57.72 -67.27 -19.24
N VAL A 12 57.04 -68.41 -19.37
CA VAL A 12 55.77 -68.52 -20.11
C VAL A 12 54.73 -67.67 -19.38
N ASP A 13 54.09 -66.75 -20.10
CA ASP A 13 53.06 -65.84 -19.57
C ASP A 13 51.68 -66.26 -20.10
N GLU A 14 51.09 -67.24 -19.44
CA GLU A 14 49.71 -67.66 -19.67
C GLU A 14 48.79 -66.92 -18.69
N ARG A 15 47.62 -66.44 -19.16
CA ARG A 15 46.74 -65.59 -18.37
C ARG A 15 45.28 -66.02 -18.44
N THR A 16 44.55 -65.76 -17.36
CA THR A 16 43.10 -65.99 -17.32
C THR A 16 42.36 -65.09 -18.31
N PRO A 17 41.36 -65.58 -19.04
CA PRO A 17 40.72 -64.83 -20.13
C PRO A 17 39.86 -63.64 -19.67
N ALA A 18 39.38 -63.65 -18.43
CA ALA A 18 38.46 -62.62 -17.92
C ALA A 18 39.16 -61.50 -17.13
N LEU A 19 40.24 -61.82 -16.43
CA LEU A 19 40.91 -60.91 -15.50
C LEU A 19 42.38 -60.67 -15.85
N ASP A 20 42.87 -61.30 -16.92
CA ASP A 20 44.25 -61.24 -17.40
C ASP A 20 45.28 -61.54 -16.30
N LEU A 21 44.89 -62.37 -15.32
CA LEU A 21 45.75 -62.75 -14.20
C LEU A 21 46.70 -63.88 -14.61
N PRO A 22 47.97 -63.85 -14.17
CA PRO A 22 48.95 -64.89 -14.49
C PRO A 22 48.49 -66.25 -13.97
N LEU A 23 48.62 -67.27 -14.82
CA LEU A 23 48.41 -68.67 -14.50
C LEU A 23 49.77 -69.37 -14.26
N PRO A 24 49.84 -70.32 -13.33
CA PRO A 24 51.04 -71.12 -13.15
C PRO A 24 51.26 -72.01 -14.38
N HIS A 25 52.51 -72.14 -14.83
CA HIS A 25 52.84 -72.95 -16.00
C HIS A 25 53.88 -74.03 -15.64
N LEU A 26 53.70 -75.25 -16.18
CA LEU A 26 54.55 -76.41 -15.86
C LEU A 26 56.04 -76.22 -16.23
N LEU A 27 56.33 -75.25 -17.10
CA LEU A 27 57.68 -74.91 -17.55
C LEU A 27 58.32 -73.74 -16.77
N ASN A 28 57.59 -73.08 -15.87
CA ASN A 28 58.11 -71.98 -15.06
C ASN A 28 58.65 -72.50 -13.71
N ASP A 29 59.71 -71.88 -13.19
CA ASP A 29 60.14 -72.14 -11.81
C ASP A 29 59.23 -71.37 -10.84
N THR A 30 59.07 -71.92 -9.65
CA THR A 30 58.47 -71.29 -8.48
C THR A 30 59.00 -69.87 -8.21
N ARG A 31 60.25 -69.57 -8.55
CA ARG A 31 60.83 -68.21 -8.39
C ARG A 31 60.18 -67.16 -9.30
N ASP A 32 59.62 -67.58 -10.43
CA ASP A 32 58.95 -66.71 -11.39
C ASP A 32 57.43 -66.70 -11.14
N ASP A 33 56.83 -67.86 -10.91
CA ASP A 33 55.37 -67.98 -10.74
C ASP A 33 54.89 -67.49 -9.36
N VAL A 34 55.62 -67.74 -8.28
CA VAL A 34 55.16 -67.38 -6.92
C VAL A 34 55.01 -65.86 -6.75
N PRO A 35 55.96 -65.00 -7.18
CA PRO A 35 55.77 -63.55 -7.12
C PRO A 35 54.59 -63.05 -7.98
N ARG A 36 54.41 -63.62 -9.17
CA ARG A 36 53.30 -63.26 -10.09
C ARG A 36 51.94 -63.59 -9.51
N LEU A 37 51.80 -64.78 -8.95
CA LEU A 37 50.56 -65.21 -8.28
C LEU A 37 50.28 -64.39 -7.02
N ARG A 38 51.32 -64.03 -6.25
CA ARG A 38 51.16 -63.15 -5.09
C ARG A 38 50.67 -61.76 -5.47
N ALA A 39 51.19 -61.19 -6.57
CA ALA A 39 50.71 -59.92 -7.10
C ALA A 39 49.25 -60.01 -7.57
N ALA A 40 48.88 -61.08 -8.29
CA ALA A 40 47.51 -61.33 -8.73
C ALA A 40 46.52 -61.45 -7.55
N LEU A 41 46.90 -62.19 -6.50
CA LEU A 41 46.10 -62.30 -5.27
C LEU A 41 45.93 -60.95 -4.57
N GLY A 42 46.98 -60.11 -4.53
CA GLY A 42 46.88 -58.75 -3.99
C GLY A 42 45.91 -57.86 -4.79
N LEU A 43 45.88 -57.99 -6.12
CA LEU A 43 44.93 -57.29 -6.98
C LEU A 43 43.48 -57.77 -6.76
N ILE A 44 43.28 -59.09 -6.61
CA ILE A 44 41.96 -59.65 -6.28
C ILE A 44 41.47 -59.15 -4.92
N ASP A 45 42.33 -59.14 -3.90
CA ASP A 45 41.99 -58.66 -2.56
C ASP A 45 41.62 -57.17 -2.56
N ALA A 46 42.40 -56.34 -3.27
CA ALA A 46 42.10 -54.93 -3.47
C ALA A 46 40.76 -54.69 -4.19
N ALA A 47 40.47 -55.47 -5.25
CA ALA A 47 39.20 -55.39 -5.98
C ALA A 47 38.02 -55.84 -5.11
N HIS A 48 38.19 -56.89 -4.29
CA HIS A 48 37.18 -57.36 -3.37
C HIS A 48 36.85 -56.30 -2.30
N LYS A 49 37.89 -55.63 -1.77
CA LYS A 49 37.73 -54.52 -0.82
C LYS A 49 36.94 -53.35 -1.44
N LEU A 50 37.26 -52.94 -2.67
CA LEU A 50 36.52 -51.90 -3.38
C LEU A 50 35.05 -52.26 -3.64
N LEU A 51 34.75 -53.53 -3.86
CA LEU A 51 33.36 -54.01 -4.00
C LEU A 51 32.59 -53.99 -2.67
N ALA A 52 33.27 -54.27 -1.56
CA ALA A 52 32.69 -54.17 -0.22
C ALA A 52 32.41 -52.71 0.15
N ASP A 53 33.34 -51.80 -0.14
CA ASP A 53 33.19 -50.35 0.09
C ASP A 53 31.99 -49.79 -0.73
N ASN A 54 31.84 -50.20 -2.00
CA ASN A 54 30.69 -49.83 -2.84
C ASN A 54 29.33 -50.30 -2.31
N LYS A 55 29.27 -51.40 -1.53
CA LYS A 55 28.00 -51.83 -0.90
C LYS A 55 27.62 -50.92 0.27
N ALA A 56 28.61 -50.45 1.04
CA ALA A 56 28.39 -49.45 2.08
C ALA A 56 27.84 -48.15 1.46
N ASP A 57 28.39 -47.71 0.32
CA ASP A 57 27.90 -46.55 -0.42
C ASP A 57 26.44 -46.70 -0.89
N LYS A 58 26.05 -47.90 -1.35
CA LYS A 58 24.64 -48.18 -1.72
C LYS A 58 23.69 -48.10 -0.53
N SER A 59 24.10 -48.62 0.64
CA SER A 59 23.27 -48.51 1.85
C SER A 59 23.13 -47.07 2.32
N ALA A 60 24.18 -46.26 2.21
CA ALA A 60 24.13 -44.82 2.53
C ALA A 60 23.20 -44.06 1.58
N LEU A 61 23.25 -44.36 0.27
CA LEU A 61 22.34 -43.77 -0.72
C LEU A 61 20.88 -44.15 -0.47
N GLN A 62 20.62 -45.39 -0.08
CA GLN A 62 19.25 -45.83 0.24
C GLN A 62 18.73 -45.18 1.52
N ALA A 63 19.56 -45.05 2.55
CA ALA A 63 19.21 -44.34 3.78
C ALA A 63 18.95 -42.85 3.51
N PHE A 64 19.75 -42.22 2.66
CA PHE A 64 19.54 -40.84 2.22
C PHE A 64 18.23 -40.66 1.45
N ALA A 65 17.92 -41.58 0.52
CA ALA A 65 16.66 -41.56 -0.22
C ALA A 65 15.44 -41.70 0.70
N LEU A 66 15.50 -42.60 1.70
CA LEU A 66 14.44 -42.76 2.69
C LEU A 66 14.26 -41.50 3.54
N ALA A 67 15.36 -40.95 4.07
CA ALA A 67 15.32 -39.72 4.86
C ALA A 67 14.80 -38.51 4.06
N THR A 68 15.09 -38.47 2.75
CA THR A 68 14.57 -37.44 1.85
C THR A 68 13.07 -37.61 1.63
N ALA A 69 12.58 -38.84 1.45
CA ALA A 69 11.15 -39.12 1.33
C ALA A 69 10.39 -38.73 2.62
N ASP A 70 10.90 -39.12 3.78
CA ASP A 70 10.32 -38.76 5.09
C ASP A 70 10.28 -37.23 5.29
N ALA A 71 11.36 -36.54 4.89
CA ALA A 71 11.44 -35.08 4.97
C ALA A 71 10.44 -34.39 4.01
N MET A 72 10.24 -34.95 2.82
CA MET A 72 9.24 -34.44 1.87
C MET A 72 7.82 -34.64 2.39
N GLU A 73 7.49 -35.81 2.92
CA GLU A 73 6.17 -36.09 3.51
C GLU A 73 5.88 -35.18 4.70
N ALA A 74 6.87 -34.97 5.58
CA ALA A 74 6.75 -34.03 6.69
C ALA A 74 6.55 -32.58 6.21
N SER A 75 7.24 -32.18 5.14
CA SER A 75 7.08 -30.86 4.53
C SER A 75 5.71 -30.67 3.88
N GLU A 76 5.17 -31.69 3.20
CA GLU A 76 3.83 -31.65 2.62
C GLU A 76 2.75 -31.54 3.69
N GLN A 77 2.89 -32.30 4.79
CA GLN A 77 1.97 -32.23 5.91
C GLN A 77 2.01 -30.86 6.61
N ALA A 78 3.21 -30.29 6.79
CA ALA A 78 3.37 -28.95 7.35
C ALA A 78 2.70 -27.88 6.47
N ALA A 79 2.93 -27.94 5.15
CA ALA A 79 2.30 -27.02 4.20
C ALA A 79 0.77 -27.16 4.18
N ALA A 80 0.24 -28.39 4.26
CA ALA A 80 -1.20 -28.64 4.35
C ALA A 80 -1.81 -28.04 5.62
N ASN A 81 -1.12 -28.14 6.76
CA ASN A 81 -1.56 -27.55 8.02
C ASN A 81 -1.56 -26.02 7.95
N GLU A 82 -0.52 -25.40 7.37
CA GLU A 82 -0.45 -23.95 7.18
C GLU A 82 -1.59 -23.43 6.28
N VAL A 83 -1.87 -24.13 5.18
CA VAL A 83 -2.98 -23.77 4.28
C VAL A 83 -4.33 -23.88 4.99
N ALA A 84 -4.54 -24.93 5.79
CA ALA A 84 -5.76 -25.10 6.57
C ALA A 84 -5.95 -23.98 7.61
N GLU A 85 -4.87 -23.58 8.29
CA GLU A 85 -4.91 -22.48 9.25
C GLU A 85 -5.22 -21.14 8.57
N LEU A 86 -4.56 -20.85 7.45
CA LEU A 86 -4.81 -19.63 6.67
C LEU A 86 -6.26 -19.57 6.17
N ALA A 87 -6.82 -20.69 5.71
CA ALA A 87 -8.21 -20.78 5.29
C ALA A 87 -9.19 -20.49 6.44
N ALA A 88 -8.92 -21.02 7.63
CA ALA A 88 -9.73 -20.76 8.83
C ALA A 88 -9.66 -19.29 9.28
N GLN A 89 -8.48 -18.68 9.23
CA GLN A 89 -8.29 -17.26 9.52
C GLN A 89 -9.06 -16.38 8.52
N LEU A 90 -8.95 -16.67 7.22
CA LEU A 90 -9.66 -15.94 6.17
C LEU A 90 -11.19 -16.04 6.30
N ALA A 91 -11.71 -17.23 6.63
CA ALA A 91 -13.13 -17.43 6.87
C ALA A 91 -13.64 -16.58 8.05
N THR A 92 -12.87 -16.54 9.14
CA THR A 92 -13.18 -15.72 10.32
C THR A 92 -13.17 -14.24 10.00
N GLN A 93 -12.16 -13.76 9.26
CA GLN A 93 -12.07 -12.36 8.84
C GLN A 93 -13.23 -11.96 7.94
N THR A 94 -13.62 -12.83 7.01
CA THR A 94 -14.75 -12.59 6.10
C THR A 94 -16.07 -12.49 6.87
N GLN A 95 -16.30 -13.34 7.87
CA GLN A 95 -17.48 -13.25 8.74
C GLN A 95 -17.51 -11.96 9.56
N GLN A 96 -16.36 -11.54 10.11
CA GLN A 96 -16.25 -10.29 10.86
C GLN A 96 -16.57 -9.07 10.00
N LEU A 97 -16.03 -9.02 8.77
CA LEU A 97 -16.33 -7.95 7.81
C LEU A 97 -17.81 -7.94 7.42
N GLY A 98 -18.42 -9.10 7.17
CA GLY A 98 -19.86 -9.19 6.87
C GLY A 98 -20.73 -8.66 8.00
N LYS A 99 -20.36 -8.94 9.26
CA LYS A 99 -21.03 -8.37 10.43
C LYS A 99 -20.85 -6.86 10.51
N GLN A 100 -19.62 -6.36 10.34
CA GLN A 100 -19.34 -4.92 10.36
C GLN A 100 -20.13 -4.16 9.30
N ILE A 101 -20.21 -4.68 8.08
CA ILE A 101 -21.02 -4.09 6.99
C ILE A 101 -22.50 -4.04 7.38
N THR A 102 -23.02 -5.11 7.97
CA THR A 102 -24.42 -5.17 8.42
C THR A 102 -24.69 -4.16 9.53
N ASP A 103 -23.80 -4.06 10.52
CA ASP A 103 -23.92 -3.13 11.64
C ASP A 103 -23.79 -1.67 11.18
N MET A 104 -22.87 -1.40 10.24
CA MET A 104 -22.76 -0.10 9.58
C MET A 104 -24.02 0.25 8.80
N GLY A 105 -24.60 -0.70 8.06
CA GLY A 105 -25.86 -0.51 7.33
C GLY A 105 -27.00 -0.13 8.26
N LYS A 106 -27.13 -0.80 9.41
CA LYS A 106 -28.12 -0.46 10.44
C LYS A 106 -27.86 0.91 11.07
N ALA A 107 -26.59 1.23 11.37
CA ALA A 107 -26.23 2.52 11.93
C ALA A 107 -26.51 3.66 10.95
N LEU A 108 -26.24 3.44 9.66
CA LEU A 108 -26.58 4.37 8.59
C LEU A 108 -28.08 4.56 8.48
N GLU A 109 -28.87 3.49 8.50
CA GLU A 109 -30.33 3.59 8.44
C GLU A 109 -30.91 4.28 9.68
N ALA A 110 -30.37 4.02 10.87
CA ALA A 110 -30.77 4.71 12.10
C ALA A 110 -30.39 6.20 12.09
N LYS A 111 -29.26 6.55 11.46
CA LYS A 111 -28.80 7.94 11.30
C LYS A 111 -29.37 8.63 10.08
N ARG A 112 -30.05 7.90 9.20
CA ARG A 112 -30.75 8.46 8.08
C ARG A 112 -31.85 9.33 8.67
N ILE A 113 -31.56 10.63 8.74
CA ILE A 113 -32.60 11.62 8.81
C ILE A 113 -33.42 11.36 7.55
N ASP A 114 -34.66 10.93 7.72
CA ASP A 114 -35.57 10.77 6.62
C ASP A 114 -35.90 12.19 6.12
N LEU A 115 -34.99 12.74 5.31
CA LEU A 115 -35.13 14.06 4.71
C LEU A 115 -36.38 14.10 3.82
N GLN A 116 -36.88 12.94 3.36
CA GLN A 116 -38.16 12.84 2.67
C GLN A 116 -39.33 12.97 3.64
N ALA A 117 -39.30 12.35 4.81
CA ALA A 117 -40.31 12.58 5.86
C ALA A 117 -40.24 14.00 6.43
N VAL A 118 -39.03 14.55 6.64
CA VAL A 118 -38.85 15.94 7.05
C VAL A 118 -39.38 16.88 5.97
N ALA A 119 -39.12 16.62 4.68
CA ALA A 119 -39.67 17.42 3.58
C ALA A 119 -41.18 17.26 3.45
N ALA A 120 -41.73 16.05 3.61
CA ALA A 120 -43.16 15.77 3.52
C ALA A 120 -43.94 16.37 4.72
N ALA A 121 -43.34 16.39 5.90
CA ALA A 121 -43.91 17.00 7.10
C ALA A 121 -43.66 18.52 7.18
N SER A 122 -42.69 19.05 6.43
CA SER A 122 -42.41 20.48 6.40
C SER A 122 -43.34 21.21 5.45
N THR A 123 -44.09 22.16 6.01
CA THR A 123 -44.83 23.14 5.21
C THR A 123 -43.89 24.16 4.59
N ALA A 124 -44.34 24.84 3.52
CA ALA A 124 -43.59 25.94 2.91
C ALA A 124 -43.25 27.07 3.91
N ALA A 125 -44.09 27.29 4.93
CA ALA A 125 -43.83 28.25 5.99
C ALA A 125 -42.67 27.81 6.90
N GLN A 126 -42.62 26.53 7.27
CA GLN A 126 -41.53 25.96 8.07
C GLN A 126 -40.21 25.95 7.30
N ALA A 127 -40.23 25.63 6.00
CA ALA A 127 -39.05 25.69 5.15
C ALA A 127 -38.50 27.13 5.06
N ARG A 128 -39.36 28.13 4.89
CA ARG A 128 -38.96 29.55 4.91
C ARG A 128 -38.42 29.96 6.28
N ALA A 129 -39.08 29.58 7.37
CA ALA A 129 -38.62 29.87 8.73
C ALA A 129 -37.25 29.24 9.02
N GLY A 130 -37.02 28.00 8.56
CA GLY A 130 -35.73 27.32 8.65
C GLY A 130 -34.62 28.05 7.88
N SER A 131 -34.87 28.45 6.63
CA SER A 131 -33.91 29.23 5.84
C SER A 131 -33.60 30.59 6.48
N VAL A 132 -34.61 31.25 7.07
CA VAL A 132 -34.40 32.50 7.81
C VAL A 132 -33.59 32.28 9.09
N ALA A 133 -33.87 31.21 9.83
CA ALA A 133 -33.12 30.86 11.04
C ALA A 133 -31.67 30.51 10.72
N GLU A 134 -31.42 29.73 9.67
CA GLU A 134 -30.08 29.43 9.15
C GLU A 134 -29.34 30.71 8.75
N ARG A 135 -30.00 31.61 8.02
CA ARG A 135 -29.41 32.90 7.65
C ARG A 135 -29.05 33.76 8.86
N ARG A 136 -29.93 33.80 9.88
CA ARG A 136 -29.67 34.51 11.15
C ARG A 136 -28.49 33.92 11.91
N LEU A 137 -28.35 32.60 11.95
CA LEU A 137 -27.19 31.93 12.56
C LEU A 137 -25.89 32.23 11.83
N ARG A 138 -25.96 32.47 10.52
CA ARG A 138 -24.84 32.87 9.68
C ARG A 138 -24.71 34.39 9.52
N GLN A 139 -25.46 35.16 10.31
CA GLN A 139 -25.33 36.61 10.28
C GLN A 139 -24.27 37.04 11.29
N ALA A 140 -23.32 37.82 10.83
CA ALA A 140 -22.30 38.43 11.67
C ALA A 140 -22.40 39.95 11.59
N HIS A 141 -21.98 40.63 12.65
CA HIS A 141 -21.98 42.09 12.70
C HIS A 141 -20.55 42.59 12.67
N ILE A 142 -20.33 43.57 11.79
CA ILE A 142 -19.05 44.20 11.61
C ILE A 142 -19.20 45.68 11.95
N ASN A 143 -18.34 46.17 12.83
CA ASN A 143 -18.23 47.57 13.17
C ASN A 143 -16.84 48.07 12.78
N THR A 144 -16.75 48.97 11.81
CA THR A 144 -15.44 49.46 11.33
C THR A 144 -14.74 50.38 12.32
N SER A 145 -15.45 50.94 13.31
CA SER A 145 -14.85 51.89 14.26
C SER A 145 -13.79 51.28 15.18
N ASN A 146 -13.75 49.95 15.31
CA ASN A 146 -12.93 49.25 16.31
C ASN A 146 -11.74 48.46 15.72
N ALA A 147 -11.26 48.88 14.55
CA ALA A 147 -10.20 48.24 13.75
C ALA A 147 -10.66 46.96 12.98
N PRO A 148 -10.56 46.95 11.64
CA PRO A 148 -11.07 45.87 10.79
C PRO A 148 -9.92 44.96 10.32
N THR A 149 -9.52 44.01 11.14
CA THR A 149 -8.51 43.02 10.74
C THR A 149 -9.11 41.63 10.88
N GLY A 150 -10.02 41.30 9.96
CA GLY A 150 -10.68 40.00 9.92
C GLY A 150 -10.78 39.47 8.50
N VAL A 151 -10.68 38.15 8.38
CA VAL A 151 -10.96 37.43 7.13
C VAL A 151 -12.46 37.12 7.09
N LEU A 152 -13.14 37.61 6.06
CA LEU A 152 -14.55 37.32 5.82
C LEU A 152 -14.71 35.82 5.54
N GLN A 153 -15.77 35.23 6.08
CA GLN A 153 -16.05 33.80 5.98
C GLN A 153 -17.06 33.55 4.86
N PRO A 154 -16.81 32.57 3.96
CA PRO A 154 -17.80 32.12 2.99
C PRO A 154 -19.11 31.70 3.66
N GLY A 155 -20.23 31.94 2.96
CA GLY A 155 -21.58 31.62 3.43
C GLY A 155 -22.13 32.56 4.51
N THR A 156 -21.41 33.61 4.88
CA THR A 156 -21.79 34.55 5.96
C THR A 156 -22.40 35.84 5.39
N GLU A 157 -23.44 36.32 6.05
CA GLU A 157 -24.05 37.63 5.79
C GLU A 157 -23.60 38.62 6.87
N TYR A 158 -22.97 39.71 6.45
CA TYR A 158 -22.40 40.70 7.36
C TYR A 158 -23.22 41.98 7.34
N SER A 159 -23.79 42.37 8.48
CA SER A 159 -24.25 43.74 8.67
C SER A 159 -23.04 44.61 8.97
N VAL A 160 -22.72 45.52 8.04
CA VAL A 160 -21.52 46.35 8.10
C VAL A 160 -21.90 47.77 8.52
N TYR A 161 -21.45 48.16 9.71
CA TYR A 161 -21.49 49.53 10.18
C TYR A 161 -20.17 50.23 9.85
N ALA A 162 -20.21 51.22 8.95
CA ALA A 162 -19.02 51.91 8.44
C ALA A 162 -19.08 53.44 8.65
N PRO A 163 -19.01 53.95 9.89
CA PRO A 163 -19.22 55.37 10.19
C PRO A 163 -18.04 56.29 9.84
N ALA A 164 -16.85 55.72 9.62
CA ALA A 164 -15.63 56.44 9.29
C ALA A 164 -14.85 55.70 8.20
N TRP A 165 -13.88 56.37 7.59
CA TRP A 165 -12.95 55.69 6.68
C TRP A 165 -12.24 54.57 7.43
N THR A 166 -12.17 53.38 6.85
CA THR A 166 -11.49 52.26 7.48
C THR A 166 -10.87 51.36 6.44
N GLU A 167 -9.69 50.84 6.74
CA GLU A 167 -9.06 49.82 5.93
C GLU A 167 -9.98 48.60 5.83
N GLY A 168 -10.05 47.92 4.69
CA GLY A 168 -11.07 46.90 4.47
C GLY A 168 -10.88 45.58 5.22
N TRP A 169 -11.91 44.73 5.22
CA TRP A 169 -11.78 43.31 5.56
C TRP A 169 -11.24 42.51 4.40
N THR A 170 -10.54 41.45 4.74
CA THR A 170 -9.86 40.61 3.76
C THR A 170 -10.78 39.47 3.33
N LEU A 171 -10.90 39.24 2.03
CA LEU A 171 -11.54 38.03 1.50
C LEU A 171 -10.73 36.78 1.89
N PRO A 172 -11.33 35.58 1.82
CA PRO A 172 -10.57 34.34 1.99
C PRO A 172 -9.40 34.26 1.01
N ALA A 173 -8.24 33.78 1.50
CA ALA A 173 -7.08 33.50 0.67
C ALA A 173 -7.26 32.21 -0.18
N ALA A 174 -8.08 31.27 0.28
CA ALA A 174 -8.36 30.01 -0.41
C ALA A 174 -9.88 29.72 -0.50
N PRO A 175 -10.66 30.53 -1.23
CA PRO A 175 -12.08 30.28 -1.45
C PRO A 175 -12.32 29.14 -2.45
N GLN A 176 -13.51 28.55 -2.40
CA GLN A 176 -14.00 27.53 -3.33
C GLN A 176 -14.99 28.13 -4.33
N ILE A 177 -15.03 27.59 -5.56
CA ILE A 177 -15.99 28.04 -6.57
C ILE A 177 -17.42 27.86 -6.03
N GLY A 178 -18.19 28.94 -6.04
CA GLY A 178 -19.53 29.00 -5.46
C GLY A 178 -19.59 29.67 -4.08
N ASP A 179 -18.46 29.93 -3.44
CA ASP A 179 -18.42 30.66 -2.17
C ASP A 179 -19.04 32.04 -2.30
N GLN A 180 -19.93 32.38 -1.37
CA GLN A 180 -20.67 33.64 -1.37
C GLN A 180 -20.46 34.40 -0.06
N ILE A 181 -20.26 35.70 -0.15
CA ILE A 181 -20.20 36.60 1.00
C ILE A 181 -21.15 37.76 0.75
N VAL A 182 -22.01 38.06 1.71
CA VAL A 182 -22.99 39.15 1.59
C VAL A 182 -22.63 40.24 2.59
N LEU A 183 -22.59 41.48 2.14
CA LEU A 183 -22.43 42.67 2.96
C LEU A 183 -23.74 43.46 2.90
N LEU A 184 -24.21 43.95 4.04
CA LEU A 184 -25.44 44.72 4.17
C LEU A 184 -25.19 46.05 4.87
N ASP A 185 -25.77 47.13 4.35
CA ASP A 185 -25.80 48.44 5.01
C ASP A 185 -27.06 48.58 5.87
N SER A 186 -27.06 47.96 7.04
CA SER A 186 -28.23 48.01 7.94
C SER A 186 -28.44 49.39 8.58
N TRP A 187 -27.48 50.32 8.43
CA TRP A 187 -27.49 51.63 9.10
C TRP A 187 -27.42 52.82 8.14
N ASN A 188 -27.49 52.59 6.83
CA ASN A 188 -27.38 53.61 5.79
C ASN A 188 -26.10 54.46 5.91
N THR A 189 -24.98 53.80 6.18
CA THR A 189 -23.67 54.43 6.40
C THR A 189 -22.80 54.47 5.15
N TRP A 190 -23.08 53.64 4.14
CA TRP A 190 -22.22 53.43 2.98
C TRP A 190 -22.32 54.54 1.93
N GLY A 191 -23.46 55.22 1.83
CA GLY A 191 -23.62 56.40 0.95
C GLY A 191 -22.89 57.65 1.49
N LEU A 192 -22.53 57.66 2.77
CA LEU A 192 -21.91 58.81 3.43
C LEU A 192 -20.39 58.69 3.52
N ARG A 193 -19.84 57.47 3.42
CA ARG A 193 -18.44 57.16 3.73
C ARG A 193 -17.94 55.96 2.92
N THR A 194 -16.62 55.80 2.87
CA THR A 194 -15.97 54.72 2.13
C THR A 194 -15.43 53.63 3.05
N PHE A 195 -15.71 52.37 2.73
CA PHE A 195 -15.01 51.20 3.28
C PHE A 195 -14.36 50.39 2.15
N ALA A 196 -13.39 49.55 2.48
CA ALA A 196 -12.75 48.68 1.49
C ALA A 196 -13.04 47.20 1.73
N VAL A 197 -12.87 46.39 0.70
CA VAL A 197 -12.75 44.94 0.77
C VAL A 197 -11.41 44.60 0.15
N LYS A 198 -10.53 44.05 0.97
CA LYS A 198 -9.18 43.64 0.60
C LYS A 198 -9.20 42.25 0.00
N ARG A 199 -8.30 42.02 -0.94
CA ARG A 199 -8.10 40.69 -1.52
C ARG A 199 -7.46 39.76 -0.50
N GLY A 200 -7.93 38.52 -0.45
CA GLY A 200 -7.34 37.46 0.39
C GLY A 200 -5.98 36.99 -0.07
N GLU A 201 -5.73 37.08 -1.37
CA GLU A 201 -4.50 36.69 -2.04
C GLU A 201 -4.19 37.71 -3.14
N ALA A 202 -2.91 37.99 -3.39
CA ALA A 202 -2.49 39.04 -4.33
C ALA A 202 -2.84 38.71 -5.79
N SER A 203 -3.00 37.43 -6.11
CA SER A 203 -3.41 36.95 -7.44
C SER A 203 -4.92 37.07 -7.69
N HIS A 204 -5.73 37.28 -6.64
CA HIS A 204 -7.17 37.37 -6.79
C HIS A 204 -7.61 38.69 -7.46
N HIS A 205 -8.76 38.63 -8.11
CA HIS A 205 -9.46 39.74 -8.72
C HIS A 205 -10.83 39.91 -8.08
N ILE A 206 -11.21 41.16 -7.80
CA ILE A 206 -12.57 41.50 -7.36
C ILE A 206 -13.23 42.29 -8.49
N ASN A 207 -14.29 41.74 -9.06
CA ASN A 207 -15.02 42.27 -10.20
C ASN A 207 -14.09 42.66 -11.38
N ASN A 208 -13.20 41.73 -11.76
CA ASN A 208 -12.15 41.91 -12.77
C ASN A 208 -11.09 43.00 -12.46
N ARG A 209 -10.94 43.40 -11.20
CA ARG A 209 -9.89 44.33 -10.77
C ARG A 209 -8.82 43.63 -9.95
N ALA A 210 -7.55 43.88 -10.28
CA ALA A 210 -6.38 43.35 -9.57
C ALA A 210 -5.97 44.24 -8.37
N GLU A 211 -6.95 44.80 -7.68
CA GLU A 211 -6.78 45.72 -6.55
C GLU A 211 -7.90 45.51 -5.52
N ASP A 212 -7.71 46.06 -4.32
CA ASP A 212 -8.74 46.07 -3.30
C ASP A 212 -9.89 46.98 -3.74
N VAL A 213 -11.13 46.56 -3.49
CA VAL A 213 -12.31 47.32 -3.92
C VAL A 213 -12.76 48.25 -2.81
N ARG A 214 -12.98 49.51 -3.16
CA ARG A 214 -13.53 50.52 -2.27
C ARG A 214 -15.00 50.77 -2.60
N PHE A 215 -15.84 50.73 -1.59
CA PHE A 215 -17.27 50.97 -1.67
C PHE A 215 -17.57 52.36 -1.15
N ASN A 216 -18.18 53.18 -2.00
CA ASN A 216 -18.73 54.50 -1.68
C ASN A 216 -20.01 54.68 -2.49
N LEU A 217 -20.97 53.79 -2.26
CA LEU A 217 -22.18 53.67 -3.04
C LEU A 217 -23.37 53.62 -2.08
N ASP A 218 -24.44 54.31 -2.44
CA ASP A 218 -25.71 54.28 -1.71
C ASP A 218 -26.49 53.02 -2.09
N VAL A 219 -26.06 51.89 -1.53
CA VAL A 219 -26.59 50.55 -1.81
C VAL A 219 -26.79 49.82 -0.50
N TRP A 220 -27.87 49.05 -0.38
CA TRP A 220 -28.18 48.35 0.87
C TRP A 220 -27.56 46.96 0.92
N ARG A 221 -27.15 46.40 -0.24
CA ARG A 221 -26.58 45.05 -0.34
C ARG A 221 -25.48 44.95 -1.39
N VAL A 222 -24.37 44.33 -1.00
CA VAL A 222 -23.32 43.85 -1.90
C VAL A 222 -23.15 42.36 -1.71
N THR A 223 -23.15 41.61 -2.80
CA THR A 223 -22.89 40.16 -2.78
C THR A 223 -21.64 39.87 -3.59
N LEU A 224 -20.69 39.20 -2.96
CA LEU A 224 -19.44 38.74 -3.55
C LEU A 224 -19.56 37.24 -3.79
N THR A 225 -19.27 36.77 -4.99
CA THR A 225 -19.33 35.34 -5.34
C THR A 225 -18.06 34.91 -6.05
N TYR A 226 -17.40 33.89 -5.54
CA TYR A 226 -16.21 33.34 -6.15
C TYR A 226 -16.59 32.42 -7.31
N VAL A 227 -16.29 32.83 -8.54
CA VAL A 227 -16.81 32.18 -9.76
C VAL A 227 -15.75 31.47 -10.58
N TRP A 228 -14.46 31.71 -10.29
CA TRP A 228 -13.33 31.11 -10.98
C TRP A 228 -12.12 31.05 -10.03
N THR A 229 -11.05 30.36 -10.43
CA THR A 229 -9.82 30.09 -9.65
C THR A 229 -9.10 31.32 -9.08
N ASP A 230 -9.49 32.53 -9.45
CA ASP A 230 -8.93 33.78 -8.96
C ASP A 230 -9.95 34.92 -8.94
N LYS A 231 -11.25 34.66 -9.15
CA LYS A 231 -12.23 35.72 -9.41
C LYS A 231 -13.39 35.74 -8.45
N TRP A 232 -13.50 36.85 -7.73
CA TRP A 232 -14.73 37.29 -7.09
C TRP A 232 -15.52 38.16 -8.05
N THR A 233 -16.78 37.82 -8.28
CA THR A 233 -17.75 38.70 -8.93
C THR A 233 -18.53 39.45 -7.88
N LEU A 234 -19.03 40.61 -8.28
CA LEU A 234 -19.79 41.50 -7.41
C LEU A 234 -21.16 41.76 -8.03
N SER A 235 -22.21 41.58 -7.24
CA SER A 235 -23.57 42.02 -7.56
C SER A 235 -24.08 42.96 -6.49
N ILE A 236 -24.72 44.04 -6.92
CA ILE A 236 -25.31 45.07 -6.06
C ILE A 236 -26.82 44.87 -6.06
N GLY A 237 -27.42 44.98 -4.88
CA GLY A 237 -28.87 44.89 -4.66
C GLY A 237 -29.44 46.16 -4.06
#